data_AF-A0AAE3KGD1-F1
#
_entry.id   AF-A0AAE3KGD1-F1
#
_cell.length_a   1.000
_cell.length_b   1.000
_cell.length_c   1.000
_cell.angle_alpha   90.00
_cell.angle_beta   90.00
_cell.angle_gamma   90.00
#
_symmetry.space_group_name_H-M   'P 1'
#
loop_
_entity.id
_entity.type
_entity.pdbx_description
1 polymer ?
#
loop_
_entity_poly.entity_id
_entity_poly.type
_entity_poly.pdbx_seq_one_letter_code
_entity_poly.pdbx_strand_id
1 'polypeptide(L)'
;MRTYDRKGIHLEQCDHCRGVFLDWGELEQILRAEQQYYADHGQHTFATPPPYRPEYGHEQPGEHGQQRRRPRRGIRSFLEELFG
;
A
#
# COMPACT_ATOMS: atom_id res chain seq x y z
N MET A 1 -11.80 -24.02 8.80
CA MET A 1 -10.47 -23.46 8.54
C MET A 1 -10.02 -24.04 7.22
N ARG A 2 -9.51 -23.19 6.34
CA ARG A 2 -9.01 -23.58 5.03
C ARG A 2 -7.64 -22.96 4.82
N THR A 3 -6.70 -23.79 4.43
CA THR A 3 -5.38 -23.39 3.97
C THR A 3 -5.47 -22.91 2.53
N TYR A 4 -4.88 -21.76 2.24
CA TYR A 4 -4.67 -21.25 0.90
C TYR A 4 -3.18 -21.05 0.66
N ASP A 5 -2.69 -21.49 -0.49
CA ASP A 5 -1.35 -21.13 -0.94
C ASP A 5 -1.44 -19.92 -1.89
N ARG A 6 -0.78 -18.83 -1.53
CA ARG A 6 -0.75 -17.61 -2.35
C ARG A 6 0.67 -17.07 -2.41
N LYS A 7 1.22 -16.97 -3.63
CA LYS A 7 2.60 -16.54 -3.86
C LYS A 7 3.63 -17.38 -3.07
N GLY A 8 3.32 -18.66 -2.83
CA GLY A 8 4.15 -19.57 -2.03
C GLY A 8 4.05 -19.37 -0.52
N ILE A 9 3.06 -18.61 -0.04
CA ILE A 9 2.78 -18.39 1.39
C ILE A 9 1.52 -19.19 1.73
N HIS A 10 1.61 -20.02 2.76
CA HIS A 10 0.48 -20.72 3.34
C HIS A 10 -0.33 -19.76 4.24
N LEU A 11 -1.64 -19.72 4.03
CA LEU A 11 -2.57 -18.82 4.72
C LEU A 11 -3.72 -19.64 5.31
N GLU A 12 -3.85 -19.63 6.64
CA GLU A 12 -4.97 -20.29 7.32
C GLU A 12 -6.14 -19.31 7.48
N GLN A 13 -7.21 -19.49 6.69
CA GLN A 13 -8.41 -18.65 6.77
C GLN A 13 -9.56 -19.36 7.47
N CYS A 14 -10.19 -18.67 8.43
CA CYS A 14 -11.43 -19.11 9.04
C CYS A 14 -12.62 -18.88 8.10
N ASP A 15 -13.38 -19.92 7.77
CA ASP A 15 -14.55 -19.85 6.87
C ASP A 15 -15.70 -18.99 7.42
N HIS A 16 -15.75 -18.80 8.74
CA HIS A 16 -16.86 -18.14 9.41
C HIS A 16 -16.68 -16.62 9.52
N CYS A 17 -15.49 -16.17 9.95
CA CYS A 17 -15.18 -14.75 10.15
C CYS A 17 -14.22 -14.17 9.10
N ARG A 18 -13.67 -15.00 8.19
CA ARG A 18 -12.63 -14.65 7.22
C ARG A 18 -11.32 -14.14 7.83
N GLY A 19 -11.11 -14.34 9.14
CA GLY A 19 -9.84 -14.07 9.79
C GLY A 19 -8.72 -14.96 9.23
N VAL A 20 -7.55 -14.37 8.99
CA VAL A 20 -6.36 -15.08 8.54
C VAL A 20 -5.40 -15.23 9.73
N PHE A 21 -4.94 -16.46 9.94
CA PHE A 21 -3.95 -16.83 10.95
C PHE A 21 -2.64 -17.15 10.26
N LEU A 22 -1.54 -16.73 10.88
CA LEU A 22 -0.19 -16.87 10.36
C LEU A 22 0.71 -17.39 11.46
N ASP A 23 1.51 -18.39 11.14
CA ASP A 23 2.61 -18.83 11.98
C ASP A 23 3.81 -17.87 11.81
N TRP A 24 4.77 -17.93 12.75
CA TRP A 24 5.97 -17.08 12.70
C TRP A 24 6.70 -17.16 11.34
N GLY A 25 6.88 -18.38 10.84
CA GLY A 25 7.57 -18.62 9.56
C GLY A 25 6.79 -18.11 8.35
N GLU A 26 5.46 -18.09 8.39
CA GLU A 26 4.62 -17.54 7.33
C GLU A 26 4.68 -16.01 7.32
N LEU A 27 4.67 -15.39 8.50
CA LEU A 27 4.85 -13.95 8.63
C LEU A 27 6.21 -13.49 8.08
N GLU A 28 7.30 -14.21 8.37
CA GLU A 28 8.61 -13.91 7.79
C GLU A 28 8.62 -14.01 6.26
N GLN A 29 7.93 -15.00 5.68
CA GLN A 29 7.80 -15.15 4.23
C GLN A 29 7.02 -13.99 3.60
N ILE A 30 5.93 -13.56 4.24
CA ILE A 30 5.16 -12.38 3.83
C ILE A 30 6.05 -11.13 3.82
N LEU A 31 6.81 -10.89 4.89
CA LEU A 31 7.68 -9.71 4.99
C LEU A 31 8.78 -9.71 3.91
N ARG A 32 9.39 -10.86 3.62
CA ARG A 32 10.39 -10.98 2.54
C ARG A 32 9.75 -10.74 1.17
N ALA A 33 8.59 -11.33 0.92
CA ALA A 33 7.86 -11.15 -0.32
C ALA A 33 7.40 -9.69 -0.50
N GLU A 34 6.99 -9.02 0.57
CA GLU A 34 6.61 -7.61 0.56
C GLU A 34 7.81 -6.71 0.19
N GLN A 35 8.98 -6.94 0.81
CA GLN A 35 10.19 -6.19 0.48
C GLN A 35 10.59 -6.35 -0.98
N GLN A 36 10.49 -7.57 -1.52
CA GLN A 36 10.75 -7.84 -2.94
C GLN A 36 9.72 -7.15 -3.84
N TYR A 37 8.44 -7.21 -3.48
CA TYR A 37 7.36 -6.56 -4.24
C TYR A 37 7.59 -5.04 -4.36
N TYR A 38 7.92 -4.35 -3.27
CA TYR A 38 8.19 -2.92 -3.32
C TYR A 38 9.52 -2.55 -3.98
N ALA A 39 10.51 -3.44 -3.93
CA ALA A 39 11.77 -3.25 -4.64
C ALA A 39 11.57 -3.31 -6.17
N ASP A 40 10.76 -4.26 -6.64
CA ASP A 40 10.50 -4.48 -8.06
C ASP A 40 9.51 -3.44 -8.63
N HIS A 41 8.44 -3.12 -7.89
CA HIS A 41 7.35 -2.27 -8.42
C HIS A 41 7.59 -0.76 -8.24
N GLY A 42 8.76 -0.36 -7.75
CA GLY A 42 9.12 1.03 -7.54
C GLY A 42 8.34 1.66 -6.38
N GLN A 43 9.06 2.41 -5.54
CA GLN A 43 8.54 3.01 -4.32
C GLN A 43 7.21 3.74 -4.56
N HIS A 44 6.10 3.15 -4.10
CA HIS A 44 4.94 3.93 -3.67
C HIS A 44 5.39 4.72 -2.45
N THR A 45 6.01 5.86 -2.71
CA THR A 45 6.25 6.86 -1.68
C THR A 45 4.86 7.23 -1.14
N PHE A 46 4.60 6.87 0.11
CA PHE A 46 3.63 7.62 0.90
C PHE A 46 4.08 9.07 0.78
N ALA A 47 3.36 9.85 -0.02
CA ALA A 47 3.74 11.21 -0.35
C ALA A 47 3.96 11.94 0.97
N THR A 48 5.22 12.20 1.31
CA THR A 48 5.55 13.03 2.45
C THR A 48 4.83 14.36 2.21
N PRO A 49 3.96 14.81 3.14
CA PRO A 49 3.34 16.11 2.96
C PRO A 49 4.46 17.14 2.76
N PRO A 50 4.33 18.07 1.79
CA PRO A 50 5.34 19.08 1.58
C PRO A 50 5.58 19.80 2.92
N PRO A 51 6.84 20.10 3.27
CA PRO A 51 7.14 20.81 4.51
C PRO A 51 6.36 22.13 4.52
N TYR A 52 5.63 22.38 5.62
CA TYR A 52 4.91 23.63 5.84
C TYR A 52 5.92 24.78 5.83
N ARG A 53 5.98 25.53 4.72
CA ARG A 53 6.71 26.79 4.64
C ARG A 53 5.79 27.90 5.14
N PRO A 54 6.14 28.61 6.23
CA PRO A 54 5.40 29.81 6.61
C PRO A 54 5.61 30.88 5.54
N GLU A 55 4.55 31.19 4.82
CA GLU A 55 4.53 32.16 3.73
C GLU A 55 4.43 33.59 4.30
N TYR A 56 5.57 34.26 4.45
CA TYR A 56 5.60 35.70 4.68
C TYR A 56 5.47 36.40 3.32
N GLY A 57 4.24 36.86 3.07
CA GLY A 57 3.78 37.89 2.13
C GLY A 57 4.58 38.20 0.86
N HIS A 58 3.96 37.96 -0.29
CA HIS A 58 3.94 38.90 -1.43
C HIS A 58 2.77 38.53 -2.37
N GLU A 59 1.86 39.48 -2.60
CA GLU A 59 0.74 39.37 -3.54
C GLU A 59 1.20 39.08 -4.98
N GLN A 60 0.65 38.04 -5.61
CA GLN A 60 0.64 37.86 -7.07
C GLN A 60 -0.79 37.51 -7.52
N PRO A 61 -1.38 38.26 -8.47
CA PRO A 61 -2.65 37.89 -9.08
C PRO A 61 -2.38 36.99 -10.29
N GLY A 62 -2.81 35.72 -10.24
CA GLY A 62 -2.61 34.82 -11.37
C GLY A 62 -3.26 33.44 -11.22
N GLU A 63 -4.39 33.29 -11.91
CA GLU A 63 -4.83 32.08 -12.61
C GLU A 63 -5.46 30.92 -11.81
N HIS A 64 -6.77 30.80 -12.01
CA HIS A 64 -7.64 29.71 -11.58
C HIS A 64 -7.31 28.40 -12.31
N GLY A 65 -6.23 27.74 -11.90
CA GLY A 65 -5.86 26.40 -12.35
C GLY A 65 -6.66 25.33 -11.61
N GLN A 66 -7.78 24.90 -12.20
CA GLN A 66 -8.56 23.75 -11.74
C GLN A 66 -7.64 22.53 -11.57
N GLN A 67 -7.31 22.20 -10.32
CA GLN A 67 -6.60 20.98 -9.98
C GLN A 67 -7.47 19.80 -10.40
N ARG A 68 -7.21 19.32 -11.63
CA ARG A 68 -7.69 18.02 -12.08
C ARG A 68 -7.17 17.00 -11.08
N ARG A 69 -8.05 16.56 -10.18
CA ARG A 69 -7.81 15.41 -9.31
C ARG A 69 -7.50 14.23 -10.21
N ARG A 70 -6.20 13.99 -10.44
CA ARG A 70 -5.75 12.78 -11.13
C ARG A 70 -6.31 11.62 -10.32
N PRO A 71 -7.10 10.71 -10.91
CA PRO A 71 -7.50 9.52 -10.19
C PRO A 71 -6.20 8.79 -9.85
N ARG A 72 -5.91 8.68 -8.55
CA ARG A 72 -4.92 7.73 -8.07
C ARG A 72 -5.44 6.36 -8.48
N ARG A 73 -5.03 5.86 -9.64
CA ARG A 73 -5.10 4.44 -9.96
C ARG A 73 -4.14 3.79 -8.98
N GLY A 74 -4.69 3.43 -7.81
CA GLY A 74 -3.97 2.69 -6.79
C GLY A 74 -3.59 1.36 -7.42
N ILE A 75 -2.31 1.19 -7.70
CA ILE A 75 -1.77 -0.16 -7.84
C ILE A 75 -2.03 -0.81 -6.48
N ARG A 76 -2.66 -2.00 -6.51
CA ARG A 76 -3.05 -2.74 -5.31
C ARG A 76 -1.82 -2.93 -4.43
N SER A 77 -2.01 -2.77 -3.12
CA SER A 77 -0.95 -3.07 -2.17
C SER A 77 -0.63 -4.57 -2.18
N PHE A 78 0.59 -4.94 -1.83
CA PHE A 78 0.99 -6.36 -1.75
C PHE A 78 0.02 -7.18 -0.91
N LEU A 79 -0.39 -6.66 0.26
CA LEU A 79 -1.33 -7.33 1.15
C LEU A 79 -2.75 -7.40 0.58
N GLU A 80 -3.20 -6.41 -0.19
CA GLU A 80 -4.49 -6.48 -0.88
C GLU A 80 -4.48 -7.54 -1.97
N GLU A 81 -3.37 -7.74 -2.67
CA GLU A 81 -3.23 -8.84 -3.63
C GLU A 81 -3.10 -10.20 -2.92
N LEU A 82 -2.43 -10.23 -1.76
CA LEU A 82 -2.23 -11.46 -1.00
C LEU A 82 -3.51 -11.93 -0.29
N PHE A 83 -4.33 -11.03 0.25
CA PHE A 83 -5.54 -11.41 1.02
C PHE A 83 -6.87 -11.13 0.30
N GLY A 84 -6.86 -10.40 -0.82
CA GLY A 84 -8.05 -10.07 -1.62
C GLY A 84 -8.56 -11.22 -2.48
#